data_AF-A0A382AUB2-F1
#
_entry.id   AF-A0A382AUB2-F1
#
_cell.length_a   1.000
_cell.length_b   1.000
_cell.length_c   1.000
_cell.angle_alpha   90.00
_cell.angle_beta   90.00
_cell.angle_gamma   90.00
#
_symmetry.space_group_name_H-M   'P 1'
#
loop_
_entity.id
_entity.type
_entity.pdbx_description
1 polymer ?
#
loop_
_entity_poly.entity_id
_entity_poly.type
_entity_poly.pdbx_seq_one_letter_code
_entity_poly.pdbx_strand_id
1 'polypeptide(L)'
;MTGLTNSLRAVLLLFVCTVTIGLNSATAQTTPSDRLLVLLRDASALAIIDPANRTILGRVETGRDPHEVTASSDGQYAFVTSMVDGISVIDLAA
;
A
#
# COMPACT_ATOMS: atom_id res chain seq x y z
N MET A 1 50.06 0.49 -37.06
CA MET A 1 49.94 0.02 -35.66
C MET A 1 48.91 0.87 -34.88
N THR A 2 47.67 0.99 -35.36
CA THR A 2 46.66 1.94 -34.80
C THR A 2 45.36 1.26 -34.32
N GLY A 3 45.31 -0.08 -34.28
CA GLY A 3 44.07 -0.84 -34.01
C GLY A 3 43.79 -1.21 -32.56
N LEU A 4 44.73 -1.02 -31.62
CA LEU A 4 44.59 -1.54 -30.24
C LEU A 4 43.97 -0.54 -29.23
N THR A 5 43.79 0.73 -29.59
CA THR A 5 43.35 1.78 -28.65
C THR A 5 41.83 1.92 -28.53
N ASN A 6 41.06 1.50 -29.54
CA ASN A 6 39.59 1.60 -29.51
C ASN A 6 38.93 0.48 -28.68
N SER A 7 39.57 -0.70 -28.59
CA SER A 7 39.04 -1.84 -27.84
C SER A 7 39.06 -1.60 -26.33
N LEU A 8 40.11 -0.98 -25.78
CA LEU A 8 40.17 -0.65 -24.35
C LEU A 8 39.15 0.41 -23.93
N ARG A 9 38.84 1.39 -24.80
CA ARG A 9 37.78 2.37 -24.54
C ARG A 9 36.40 1.73 -24.51
N ALA A 10 36.14 0.79 -25.43
CA ALA A 10 34.88 0.05 -25.49
C ALA A 10 34.68 -0.87 -24.27
N VAL A 11 35.74 -1.56 -23.82
CA VAL A 11 35.70 -2.43 -22.64
C VAL A 11 35.52 -1.62 -21.35
N LEU A 12 36.18 -0.46 -21.24
CA LEU A 12 36.02 0.44 -20.09
C LEU A 12 34.62 1.06 -20.04
N LEU A 13 34.05 1.45 -21.19
CA LEU A 13 32.66 1.94 -21.29
C LEU A 13 31.63 0.85 -20.96
N LEU A 14 31.88 -0.39 -21.35
CA LEU A 14 31.02 -1.53 -21.04
C LEU A 14 31.05 -1.88 -19.54
N PHE A 15 32.21 -1.72 -18.89
CA PHE A 15 32.39 -1.92 -17.45
C PHE A 15 31.72 -0.82 -16.61
N VAL A 16 31.84 0.44 -17.04
CA VAL A 16 31.15 1.57 -16.40
C VAL A 16 29.62 1.43 -16.52
N CYS A 17 29.10 0.89 -17.63
CA CYS A 17 27.68 0.57 -17.78
C CYS A 17 27.18 -0.56 -16.87
N THR A 18 28.02 -1.52 -16.49
CA THR A 18 27.59 -2.61 -15.58
C THR A 18 27.51 -2.15 -14.13
N VAL A 19 28.37 -1.20 -13.73
CA VAL A 19 28.38 -0.64 -12.36
C VAL A 19 27.15 0.24 -12.09
N THR A 20 26.61 0.96 -13.09
CA THR A 20 25.38 1.76 -12.92
C THR A 20 24.09 0.93 -12.90
N ILE A 21 24.09 -0.28 -13.46
CA ILE A 21 22.92 -1.17 -13.42
C ILE A 21 22.76 -1.82 -12.03
N GLY A 22 23.86 -2.01 -11.28
CA GLY A 22 23.88 -2.62 -9.95
C GLY A 22 23.39 -1.75 -8.79
N LEU A 23 23.07 -0.47 -9.04
CA LEU A 23 22.49 0.44 -8.04
C LEU A 23 20.96 0.54 -8.13
N ASN A 24 20.32 -0.21 -9.03
CA ASN A 24 18.89 -0.51 -8.95
C ASN A 24 18.64 -1.62 -7.93
N SER A 25 19.19 -1.48 -6.71
CA SER A 25 18.58 -2.16 -5.58
C SER A 25 17.14 -1.68 -5.58
N ALA A 26 16.25 -2.58 -5.98
CA ALA A 26 14.83 -2.34 -6.00
C ALA A 26 14.49 -1.67 -4.67
N THR A 27 14.20 -0.38 -4.71
CA THR A 27 13.29 0.19 -3.73
C THR A 27 12.04 -0.63 -3.97
N ALA A 28 11.87 -1.70 -3.20
CA ALA A 28 10.62 -2.41 -3.12
C ALA A 28 9.64 -1.30 -2.76
N GLN A 29 8.90 -0.84 -3.76
CA GLN A 29 7.90 0.16 -3.58
C GLN A 29 6.99 -0.46 -2.53
N THR A 30 7.00 0.09 -1.33
CA THR A 30 6.04 -0.28 -0.31
C THR A 30 4.71 -0.03 -0.97
N THR A 31 4.06 -1.09 -1.44
CA THR A 31 2.67 -1.05 -1.86
C THR A 31 1.94 -0.32 -0.73
N PRO A 32 1.05 0.65 -1.03
CA PRO A 32 0.13 1.10 -0.01
C PRO A 32 -0.39 -0.15 0.70
N SER A 33 -0.24 -0.23 2.02
CA SER A 33 -0.60 -1.45 2.75
C SER A 33 -2.07 -1.71 2.40
N ASP A 34 -2.36 -2.74 1.60
CA ASP A 34 -3.74 -3.14 1.37
C ASP A 34 -4.31 -3.43 2.75
N ARG A 35 -5.31 -2.65 3.17
CA ARG A 35 -5.95 -2.82 4.48
C ARG A 35 -7.24 -3.57 4.26
N LEU A 36 -7.49 -4.57 5.09
CA LEU A 36 -8.79 -5.21 5.14
C LEU A 36 -9.70 -4.43 6.09
N LEU A 37 -10.88 -4.07 5.61
CA LEU A 37 -11.93 -3.38 6.35
C LEU A 37 -12.98 -4.41 6.78
N VAL A 38 -13.16 -4.60 8.09
CA VAL A 38 -14.10 -5.60 8.64
C VAL A 38 -15.07 -4.96 9.61
N LEU A 39 -16.36 -5.10 9.36
CA LEU A 39 -17.40 -4.63 10.25
C LEU A 39 -17.60 -5.58 11.43
N LEU A 40 -17.55 -5.02 12.63
CA LEU A 40 -17.83 -5.69 13.89
C LEU A 40 -19.21 -5.26 14.39
N ARG A 41 -20.25 -5.97 13.94
CA ARG A 41 -21.65 -5.62 14.20
C ARG A 41 -21.95 -5.35 15.66
N ASP A 42 -21.67 -6.32 16.52
CA ASP A 42 -22.00 -6.24 17.96
C ASP A 42 -21.19 -5.17 18.70
N ALA A 43 -20.02 -4.83 18.16
CA ALA A 43 -19.14 -3.81 18.73
C ALA A 43 -19.39 -2.41 18.16
N SER A 44 -20.29 -2.26 17.18
CA SER A 44 -20.53 -1.00 16.46
C SER A 44 -19.23 -0.33 16.00
N ALA A 45 -18.35 -1.13 15.37
CA ALA A 45 -17.02 -0.68 14.98
C ALA A 45 -16.56 -1.24 13.63
N LEU A 46 -15.64 -0.52 13.01
CA LEU A 46 -14.85 -0.95 11.87
C LEU A 46 -13.45 -1.36 12.35
N ALA A 47 -13.06 -2.60 12.12
CA ALA A 47 -11.69 -3.06 12.32
C ALA A 47 -10.88 -2.86 11.04
N ILE A 48 -9.69 -2.29 11.19
CA ILE A 48 -8.69 -2.10 10.14
C ILE A 48 -7.60 -3.14 10.37
N ILE A 49 -7.36 -4.00 9.38
CA ILE A 49 -6.50 -5.17 9.52
C ILE A 49 -5.40 -5.13 8.47
N ASP A 50 -4.17 -5.48 8.88
CA ASP A 50 -3.08 -5.84 7.98
C ASP A 50 -3.29 -7.29 7.52
N PRO A 51 -3.58 -7.54 6.23
CA PRO A 51 -3.86 -8.89 5.74
C PRO A 51 -2.59 -9.75 5.63
N ALA A 52 -1.41 -9.14 5.49
CA ALA A 52 -0.15 -9.89 5.39
C ALA A 52 0.23 -10.48 6.76
N ASN A 53 0.16 -9.64 7.79
CA ASN A 53 0.52 -10.04 9.16
C ASN A 53 -0.67 -10.60 9.96
N ARG A 54 -1.90 -10.45 9.46
CA ARG A 54 -3.16 -10.87 10.12
C ARG A 54 -3.34 -10.20 11.49
N THR A 55 -2.95 -8.94 11.57
CA THR A 55 -3.00 -8.13 12.80
C THR A 55 -3.99 -6.99 12.68
N ILE A 56 -4.70 -6.70 13.77
CA ILE A 56 -5.57 -5.52 13.86
C ILE A 56 -4.68 -4.29 14.03
N LEU A 57 -4.74 -3.39 13.05
CA LEU A 57 -4.05 -2.10 13.07
C LEU A 57 -4.78 -1.07 13.93
N GLY A 58 -6.12 -1.14 13.92
CA GLY A 58 -6.95 -0.23 14.68
C GLY A 58 -8.43 -0.59 14.62
N ARG A 59 -9.22 0.10 15.44
CA ARG A 59 -10.68 0.07 15.40
C ARG A 59 -11.20 1.50 15.42
N VAL A 60 -12.25 1.76 14.65
CA VAL A 60 -12.94 3.05 14.59
C VAL A 60 -14.42 2.81 14.87
N GLU A 61 -15.04 3.65 15.69
CA GLU A 61 -16.47 3.58 15.96
C GLU A 61 -17.29 3.87 14.70
N THR A 62 -18.40 3.16 14.53
CA THR A 62 -19.39 3.36 13.45
C THR A 62 -20.74 3.73 14.06
N GLY A 63 -21.79 3.77 13.23
CA GLY A 63 -23.17 3.63 13.70
C GLY A 63 -23.46 2.23 14.26
N ARG A 64 -24.57 2.10 14.98
CA ARG A 64 -25.07 0.84 15.54
C ARG A 64 -25.63 -0.06 14.45
N ASP A 65 -25.33 -1.35 14.59
CA ASP A 65 -25.71 -2.39 13.64
C ASP A 65 -25.15 -2.14 12.20
N PRO A 66 -23.82 -2.02 12.05
CA PRO A 66 -23.19 -1.81 10.74
C PRO A 66 -23.36 -3.03 9.83
N HIS A 67 -23.58 -2.78 8.53
CA HIS A 67 -24.00 -3.79 7.56
C HIS A 67 -23.12 -3.90 6.32
N GLU A 68 -22.77 -2.78 5.69
CA GLU A 68 -21.93 -2.75 4.50
C GLU A 68 -20.80 -1.74 4.66
N VAL A 69 -19.66 -2.00 4.02
CA VAL A 69 -18.51 -1.09 3.97
C VAL A 69 -17.93 -1.05 2.57
N THR A 70 -17.58 0.15 2.11
CA THR A 70 -16.76 0.37 0.92
C THR A 70 -15.72 1.44 1.18
N ALA A 71 -14.60 1.40 0.48
CA ALA A 71 -13.56 2.42 0.53
C ALA A 71 -13.67 3.36 -0.68
N SER A 72 -13.26 4.62 -0.51
CA SER A 72 -13.04 5.52 -1.64
C SER A 72 -11.90 5.00 -2.53
N SER A 73 -11.91 5.37 -3.81
CA SER A 73 -10.90 4.90 -4.77
C SER A 73 -9.47 5.33 -4.45
N ASP A 74 -9.31 6.42 -3.70
CA ASP A 74 -8.03 6.94 -3.20
C ASP A 74 -7.64 6.37 -1.81
N GLY A 75 -8.48 5.49 -1.25
CA GLY A 75 -8.26 4.83 0.03
C GLY A 75 -8.29 5.76 1.26
N GLN A 76 -8.71 7.03 1.10
CA GLN A 76 -8.73 7.99 2.21
C GLN A 76 -9.95 7.82 3.12
N TYR A 77 -11.07 7.33 2.58
CA TYR A 77 -12.32 7.21 3.33
C TYR A 77 -12.91 5.81 3.27
N ALA A 78 -13.57 5.40 4.34
CA ALA A 78 -14.53 4.30 4.35
C ALA A 78 -15.95 4.82 4.58
N PHE A 79 -16.91 4.26 3.84
CA PHE A 79 -18.33 4.54 3.98
C PHE A 79 -18.99 3.30 4.56
N VAL A 80 -19.59 3.43 5.74
CA VAL A 80 -20.23 2.33 6.47
C VAL A 80 -21.72 2.60 6.59
N THR A 81 -22.55 1.69 6.10
CA THR A 81 -23.99 1.73 6.33
C THR A 81 -24.33 1.05 7.66
N SER A 82 -25.24 1.65 8.41
CA SER A 82 -25.74 1.18 9.70
C SER A 82 -27.26 1.18 9.68
N MET A 83 -27.90 0.13 10.19
CA MET A 83 -29.37 0.04 10.15
C MET A 83 -30.06 1.06 11.06
N VAL A 84 -29.37 1.55 12.09
CA VAL A 84 -29.97 2.45 13.10
C VAL A 84 -29.57 3.91 12.89
N ASP A 85 -28.30 4.17 12.57
CA ASP A 85 -27.74 5.53 12.61
C ASP A 85 -27.41 6.11 11.22
N GLY A 86 -27.71 5.38 10.13
CA GLY A 86 -27.49 5.85 8.76
C GLY A 86 -26.08 5.53 8.25
N ILE A 87 -25.40 6.52 7.65
CA ILE A 87 -24.09 6.32 7.02
C ILE A 87 -23.00 7.02 7.83
N SER A 88 -21.97 6.28 8.22
CA SER A 88 -20.73 6.82 8.77
C SER A 88 -19.69 7.03 7.68
N VAL A 89 -18.99 8.16 7.71
CA VAL A 89 -17.82 8.44 6.88
C VAL A 89 -16.60 8.45 7.79
N ILE A 90 -15.66 7.54 7.53
CA ILE A 90 -14.48 7.32 8.36
C ILE A 90 -13.24 7.71 7.56
N ASP A 91 -12.42 8.60 8.12
CA ASP A 91 -11.09 8.90 7.60
C ASP A 91 -10.14 7.74 7.93
N LEU A 92 -9.52 7.15 6.92
CA LEU A 92 -8.58 6.03 7.04
C LEU A 92 -7.12 6.48 7.16
N ALA A 93 -6.83 7.76 6.96
CA ALA A 93 -5.50 8.33 7.10
C ALA A 93 -5.22 8.90 8.51
N ALA A 94 -6.27 9.11 9.31
CA ALA A 94 -6.21 9.65 10.68
C ALA A 94 -5.60 8.67 11.71
#